data_AF-A0A842VV74-F1
#
_entry.id   AF-A0A842VV74-F1
#
_cell.length_a   1.000
_cell.length_b   1.000
_cell.length_c   1.000
_cell.angle_alpha   90.00
_cell.angle_beta   90.00
_cell.angle_gamma   90.00
#
_symmetry.space_group_name_H-M   'P 1'
#
loop_
_entity.id
_entity.type
_entity.pdbx_description
1 polymer ?
#
loop_
_entity_poly.entity_id
_entity_poly.type
_entity_poly.pdbx_seq_one_letter_code
_entity_poly.pdbx_strand_id
1 'polypeptide(L)'
;MKPNKGESQESPKITHRQKSRGLAEEICIWQDSEQCGDCELKDHVFCKPKPKYTIYFASPMIIVMVAVIWGIMDSVFDFGAKIAVLAIWFGYMFVFLNFWESYMLCNHCPYYANEQEKVLHCPIDRGKLKTGRYDPGPLSNSEKVEFIIGVLILILFPLPFLLIAGQIIQLISAIIGIMLWLLFLQTMICTDCINFSCPLNKVPDEIRNKFIQKNPIIKKAWEEKGYQID
;
A
#
# COMPACT_ATOMS: atom_id res chain seq x y z
N MET A 1 -72.53 -4.80 3.81
CA MET A 1 -71.48 -5.83 3.61
C MET A 1 -70.88 -5.69 2.22
N LYS A 2 -69.72 -5.04 2.12
CA LYS A 2 -68.79 -5.11 0.97
C LYS A 2 -67.37 -5.12 1.54
N PRO A 3 -66.43 -5.91 1.00
CA PRO A 3 -65.23 -6.31 1.71
C PRO A 3 -64.07 -5.31 1.58
N ASN A 4 -63.24 -5.39 2.61
CA ASN A 4 -62.02 -4.67 2.92
C ASN A 4 -60.97 -4.80 1.80
N LYS A 5 -60.45 -3.68 1.28
CA LYS A 5 -59.26 -3.67 0.41
C LYS A 5 -58.03 -3.63 1.31
N GLY A 6 -57.44 -4.81 1.50
CA GLY A 6 -56.21 -5.01 2.25
C GLY A 6 -55.00 -4.35 1.57
N GLU A 7 -54.12 -3.87 2.44
CA GLU A 7 -52.81 -3.30 2.17
C GLU A 7 -51.93 -4.27 1.38
N SER A 8 -51.36 -3.79 0.28
CA SER A 8 -50.23 -4.44 -0.37
C SER A 8 -48.94 -4.00 0.33
N GLN A 9 -48.50 -4.78 1.31
CA GLN A 9 -47.14 -4.69 1.83
C GLN A 9 -46.16 -5.23 0.77
N GLU A 10 -45.47 -4.32 0.09
CA GLU A 10 -44.30 -4.64 -0.72
C GLU A 10 -43.15 -5.07 0.20
N SER A 11 -42.74 -6.33 0.06
CA SER A 11 -41.56 -6.90 0.72
C SER A 11 -40.28 -6.43 0.01
N PRO A 12 -39.30 -5.81 0.70
CA PRO A 12 -38.02 -5.51 0.09
C PRO A 12 -37.20 -6.79 -0.02
N LYS A 13 -37.25 -7.42 -1.21
CA LYS A 13 -36.28 -8.42 -1.64
C LYS A 13 -35.01 -7.73 -2.12
N ILE A 14 -34.04 -7.54 -1.23
CA ILE A 14 -32.61 -7.45 -1.61
C ILE A 14 -31.81 -8.28 -0.60
N THR A 15 -31.78 -9.59 -0.79
CA THR A 15 -30.77 -10.44 -0.17
C THR A 15 -29.49 -10.33 -0.99
N HIS A 16 -28.73 -9.25 -0.77
CA HIS A 16 -27.29 -9.33 -1.00
C HIS A 16 -26.79 -10.43 -0.08
N ARG A 17 -26.34 -11.54 -0.69
CA ARG A 17 -25.66 -12.63 0.02
C ARG A 17 -24.35 -12.04 0.54
N GLN A 18 -24.41 -11.42 1.72
CA GLN A 18 -23.30 -10.76 2.38
C GLN A 18 -22.34 -11.86 2.84
N LYS A 19 -21.45 -12.23 1.93
CA LYS A 19 -20.42 -13.23 2.18
C LYS A 19 -19.52 -12.61 3.25
N SER A 20 -19.35 -13.26 4.41
CA SER A 20 -18.60 -12.68 5.55
C SER A 20 -17.15 -12.35 5.17
N ARG A 21 -16.75 -11.08 5.29
CA ARG A 21 -15.40 -10.58 4.94
C ARG A 21 -14.30 -11.02 5.92
N GLY A 22 -14.62 -11.92 6.86
CA GLY A 22 -13.70 -12.40 7.89
C GLY A 22 -13.28 -11.29 8.84
N LEU A 23 -12.00 -11.25 9.21
CA LEU A 23 -11.44 -10.24 10.13
C LEU A 23 -11.64 -8.80 9.67
N ALA A 24 -11.85 -8.56 8.37
CA ALA A 24 -12.16 -7.22 7.88
C ALA A 24 -13.43 -6.64 8.49
N GLU A 25 -14.43 -7.46 8.85
CA GLU A 25 -15.69 -6.97 9.43
C GLU A 25 -15.50 -6.30 10.80
N GLU A 26 -14.41 -6.63 11.49
CA GLU A 26 -14.05 -6.09 12.81
C GLU A 26 -13.17 -4.81 12.71
N ILE A 27 -12.78 -4.40 11.50
CA ILE A 27 -11.94 -3.23 11.27
C ILE A 27 -12.79 -2.09 10.70
N CYS A 28 -12.70 -0.93 11.34
CA CYS A 28 -13.45 0.28 11.00
C CYS A 28 -13.45 0.62 9.49
N ILE A 29 -12.31 0.50 8.80
CA ILE A 29 -12.19 0.93 7.38
C ILE A 29 -13.06 0.10 6.41
N TRP A 30 -13.54 -1.06 6.85
CA TRP A 30 -14.38 -1.97 6.09
C TRP A 30 -15.85 -1.93 6.50
N GLN A 31 -16.17 -1.24 7.60
CA GLN A 31 -17.52 -1.04 8.11
C GLN A 31 -18.18 0.17 7.43
N ASP A 32 -19.52 0.23 7.52
CA ASP A 32 -20.27 1.40 7.06
C ASP A 32 -19.99 2.60 7.97
N SER A 33 -20.05 3.81 7.40
CA SER A 33 -19.68 5.04 8.10
C SER A 33 -20.51 5.31 9.36
N GLU A 34 -21.72 4.75 9.45
CA GLU A 34 -22.57 4.85 10.63
C GLU A 34 -22.09 3.95 11.79
N GLN A 35 -21.43 2.83 11.48
CA GLN A 35 -20.94 1.86 12.47
C GLN A 35 -19.56 2.22 13.00
N CYS A 36 -18.70 2.84 12.19
CA CYS A 36 -17.40 3.35 12.68
C CYS A 36 -17.51 4.72 13.41
N GLY A 37 -18.73 5.20 13.67
CA GLY A 37 -18.98 6.44 14.42
C GLY A 37 -18.38 7.69 13.75
N ASP A 38 -18.42 8.82 14.48
CA ASP A 38 -17.82 10.06 14.01
C ASP A 38 -16.32 9.83 13.76
N CYS A 39 -15.95 9.84 12.49
CA CYS A 39 -14.62 9.48 12.04
C CYS A 39 -13.73 10.71 12.15
N GLU A 40 -13.43 11.13 13.38
CA GLU A 40 -12.45 12.20 13.67
C GLU A 40 -11.12 11.97 12.91
N LEU A 41 -10.82 10.71 12.59
CA LEU A 41 -9.62 10.28 11.86
C LEU A 41 -9.72 10.41 10.33
N LYS A 42 -10.89 10.69 9.75
CA LYS A 42 -11.14 10.67 8.29
C LYS A 42 -10.28 11.67 7.51
N ASP A 43 -9.93 12.78 8.15
CA ASP A 43 -9.12 13.84 7.56
C ASP A 43 -7.63 13.72 7.93
N HIS A 44 -7.29 12.84 8.87
CA HIS A 44 -5.92 12.59 9.31
C HIS A 44 -5.30 11.34 8.69
N VAL A 45 -6.10 10.33 8.33
CA VAL A 45 -5.65 9.11 7.65
C VAL A 45 -6.62 8.73 6.54
N PHE A 46 -6.12 8.14 5.46
CA PHE A 46 -7.00 7.69 4.38
C PHE A 46 -7.67 6.35 4.69
N CYS A 47 -8.73 6.39 5.50
CA CYS A 47 -9.60 5.24 5.78
C CYS A 47 -10.31 4.70 4.52
N LYS A 48 -10.46 5.53 3.48
CA LYS A 48 -11.00 5.13 2.18
C LYS A 48 -9.99 5.41 1.07
N PRO A 49 -9.88 4.55 0.05
CA PRO A 49 -8.99 4.77 -1.08
C PRO A 49 -9.32 6.07 -1.82
N LYS A 50 -8.37 7.01 -1.88
CA LYS A 50 -8.48 8.24 -2.67
C LYS A 50 -7.49 8.18 -3.85
N PRO A 51 -7.92 8.35 -5.11
CA PRO A 51 -7.04 8.26 -6.29
C PRO A 51 -5.84 9.21 -6.29
N LYS A 52 -5.94 10.34 -5.56
CA LYS A 52 -4.84 11.31 -5.44
C LYS A 52 -3.53 10.67 -4.94
N TYR A 53 -3.61 9.71 -4.02
CA TYR A 53 -2.42 9.06 -3.47
C TYR A 53 -1.73 8.15 -4.49
N THR A 54 -2.51 7.52 -5.38
CA THR A 54 -1.96 6.77 -6.52
C THR A 54 -1.18 7.69 -7.45
N ILE A 55 -1.72 8.88 -7.73
CA ILE A 55 -1.04 9.88 -8.58
C ILE A 55 0.26 10.35 -7.91
N TYR A 56 0.20 10.72 -6.62
CA TYR A 56 1.37 11.16 -5.87
C TYR A 56 2.47 10.09 -5.81
N PHE A 57 2.09 8.82 -5.75
CA PHE A 57 3.04 7.70 -5.77
C PHE A 57 3.61 7.46 -7.17
N ALA A 58 2.75 7.41 -8.19
CA ALA A 58 3.14 7.02 -9.54
C ALA A 58 3.88 8.13 -10.30
N SER A 59 3.51 9.40 -10.14
CA SER A 59 4.05 10.47 -10.98
C SER A 59 5.57 10.63 -10.87
N PRO A 60 6.19 10.63 -9.66
CA PRO A 60 7.64 10.72 -9.57
C PRO A 60 8.32 9.41 -10.00
N MET A 61 7.69 8.26 -9.76
CA MET A 61 8.21 6.96 -10.18
C MET A 61 8.28 6.83 -11.71
N ILE A 62 7.31 7.39 -12.44
CA ILE A 62 7.33 7.43 -13.91
C ILE A 62 8.54 8.21 -14.42
N ILE A 63 8.94 9.30 -13.75
CA ILE A 63 10.16 10.05 -14.11
C ILE A 63 11.40 9.14 -14.01
N VAL A 64 11.51 8.37 -12.93
CA VAL A 64 12.61 7.40 -12.74
C VAL A 64 12.58 6.34 -13.84
N MET A 65 11.42 5.75 -14.11
CA MET A 65 11.27 4.71 -15.13
C MET A 65 11.65 5.21 -16.52
N VAL A 66 11.15 6.38 -16.92
CA VAL A 66 11.46 6.99 -18.22
C VAL A 66 12.96 7.31 -18.32
N ALA A 67 13.55 7.92 -17.29
CA ALA A 67 14.97 8.27 -17.29
C ALA A 67 15.86 7.02 -17.41
N VAL A 68 15.56 5.96 -16.64
CA VAL A 68 16.34 4.71 -16.67
C VAL A 68 16.18 4.00 -18.01
N ILE A 69 14.95 3.79 -18.49
CA ILE A 69 14.71 3.08 -19.75
C ILE A 69 15.39 3.84 -20.89
N TRP A 70 15.20 5.16 -20.98
CA TRP A 70 15.83 5.97 -22.01
C TRP A 70 17.36 5.89 -21.91
N GLY A 71 17.95 6.11 -20.73
CA GLY A 71 19.40 6.07 -20.58
C GLY A 71 20.02 4.72 -20.94
N ILE A 72 19.37 3.61 -20.54
CA ILE A 72 19.87 2.28 -20.92
C ILE A 72 19.71 2.03 -22.43
N MET A 73 18.62 2.46 -23.05
CA MET A 73 18.41 2.28 -24.48
C MET A 73 19.38 3.09 -25.34
N ASP A 74 19.73 4.31 -24.93
CA ASP A 74 20.70 5.19 -25.59
C ASP A 74 22.17 4.87 -25.24
N SER A 75 22.40 3.98 -24.27
CA SER A 75 23.75 3.61 -23.84
C SER A 75 24.58 2.92 -24.93
N VAL A 76 25.89 2.90 -24.71
CA VAL A 76 26.87 2.18 -25.55
C VAL A 76 26.82 0.66 -25.41
N PHE A 77 26.02 0.11 -24.50
CA PHE A 77 25.88 -1.33 -24.32
C PHE A 77 25.35 -2.00 -25.60
N ASP A 78 25.73 -3.25 -25.83
CA ASP A 78 25.12 -4.04 -26.88
C ASP A 78 23.65 -4.33 -26.54
N PHE A 79 22.88 -4.72 -27.55
CA PHE A 79 21.44 -4.95 -27.40
C PHE A 79 21.12 -6.03 -26.35
N GLY A 80 21.94 -7.09 -26.26
CA GLY A 80 21.74 -8.16 -25.28
C GLY A 80 21.90 -7.65 -23.86
N ALA A 81 22.96 -6.89 -23.58
CA ALA A 81 23.20 -6.28 -22.28
C ALA A 81 22.08 -5.29 -21.88
N LYS A 82 21.58 -4.46 -22.82
CA LYS A 82 20.46 -3.54 -22.57
C LYS A 82 19.22 -4.28 -22.10
N ILE A 83 18.82 -5.31 -22.83
CA ILE A 83 17.66 -6.12 -22.50
C ILE A 83 17.88 -6.86 -21.18
N ALA A 84 19.07 -7.40 -20.93
CA ALA A 84 19.37 -8.11 -19.69
C ALA A 84 19.22 -7.19 -18.46
N VAL A 85 19.80 -5.99 -18.50
CA VAL A 85 19.70 -5.03 -17.38
C VAL A 85 18.24 -4.65 -17.11
N LEU A 86 17.49 -4.28 -18.16
CA LEU A 86 16.09 -3.92 -18.00
C LEU A 86 15.24 -5.11 -17.53
N ALA A 87 15.44 -6.30 -18.09
CA ALA A 87 14.70 -7.50 -17.71
C ALA A 87 14.97 -7.90 -16.25
N ILE A 88 16.21 -7.81 -15.77
CA ILE A 88 16.55 -8.05 -14.36
C ILE A 88 15.86 -7.02 -13.47
N TRP A 89 15.93 -5.73 -13.84
CA TRP A 89 15.32 -4.67 -13.05
C TRP A 89 13.79 -4.79 -12.97
N PHE A 90 13.12 -4.98 -14.11
CA PHE A 90 11.67 -5.18 -14.18
C PHE A 90 11.23 -6.49 -13.55
N GLY A 91 12.00 -7.56 -13.74
CA GLY A 91 11.76 -8.84 -13.09
C GLY A 91 11.83 -8.73 -11.57
N TYR A 92 12.86 -8.06 -11.06
CA TYR A 92 12.99 -7.75 -9.64
C TYR A 92 11.83 -6.89 -9.13
N MET A 93 11.51 -5.80 -9.83
CA MET A 93 10.37 -4.92 -9.50
C MET A 93 9.06 -5.72 -9.41
N PHE A 94 8.80 -6.58 -10.37
CA PHE A 94 7.59 -7.41 -10.38
C PHE A 94 7.55 -8.37 -9.18
N VAL A 95 8.64 -9.09 -8.92
CA VAL A 95 8.75 -10.04 -7.79
C VAL A 95 8.64 -9.32 -6.45
N PHE A 96 9.39 -8.23 -6.28
CA PHE A 96 9.41 -7.44 -5.06
C PHE A 96 8.02 -6.88 -4.76
N LEU A 97 7.41 -6.16 -5.70
CA LEU A 97 6.13 -5.49 -5.47
C LEU A 97 4.97 -6.48 -5.32
N ASN A 98 4.89 -7.55 -6.11
CA ASN A 98 3.73 -8.45 -6.07
C ASN A 98 3.82 -9.58 -5.06
N PHE A 99 5.03 -10.02 -4.70
CA PHE A 99 5.19 -11.20 -3.85
C PHE A 99 5.85 -10.85 -2.52
N TRP A 100 7.04 -10.25 -2.58
CA TRP A 100 7.85 -10.03 -1.39
C TRP A 100 7.27 -8.95 -0.47
N GLU A 101 7.06 -7.74 -0.99
CA GLU A 101 6.46 -6.64 -0.24
C GLU A 101 5.06 -7.01 0.26
N SER A 102 4.27 -7.72 -0.57
CA SER A 102 2.95 -8.17 -0.13
C SER A 102 3.03 -9.10 1.08
N TYR A 103 4.06 -9.94 1.15
CA TYR A 103 4.23 -10.91 2.22
C TYR A 103 4.77 -10.28 3.51
N MET A 104 5.72 -9.36 3.44
CA MET A 104 6.40 -8.80 4.62
C MET A 104 5.83 -7.47 5.12
N LEU A 105 5.14 -6.71 4.27
CA LEU A 105 4.67 -5.36 4.59
C LEU A 105 3.15 -5.23 4.43
N CYS A 106 2.59 -5.63 3.29
CA CYS A 106 1.18 -5.42 3.03
C CYS A 106 0.29 -6.29 3.90
N ASN A 107 0.73 -7.50 4.27
CA ASN A 107 0.04 -8.38 5.21
C ASN A 107 -0.19 -7.75 6.59
N HIS A 108 0.55 -6.70 6.96
CA HIS A 108 0.33 -5.94 8.20
C HIS A 108 -0.65 -4.77 8.06
N CYS A 109 -1.02 -4.42 6.82
CA CYS A 109 -1.92 -3.30 6.56
C CYS A 109 -3.39 -3.69 6.76
N PRO A 110 -4.23 -2.85 7.40
CA PRO A 110 -5.67 -3.12 7.53
C PRO A 110 -6.42 -3.37 6.21
N TYR A 111 -5.93 -2.82 5.09
CA TYR A 111 -6.48 -3.10 3.75
C TYR A 111 -6.27 -4.55 3.28
N TYR A 112 -5.45 -5.33 3.99
CA TYR A 112 -5.17 -6.72 3.67
C TYR A 112 -6.17 -7.68 4.31
N ALA A 113 -6.87 -7.26 5.37
CA ALA A 113 -7.71 -8.09 6.24
C ALA A 113 -8.89 -8.81 5.54
N ASN A 114 -9.32 -8.36 4.36
CA ASN A 114 -10.43 -9.01 3.66
C ASN A 114 -9.97 -10.35 3.03
N GLU A 115 -10.31 -11.46 3.66
CA GLU A 115 -9.86 -12.80 3.23
C GLU A 115 -10.50 -13.28 1.92
N GLN A 116 -11.62 -12.68 1.50
CA GLN A 116 -12.30 -13.10 0.27
C GLN A 116 -11.62 -12.61 -0.99
N GLU A 117 -10.92 -11.48 -0.88
CA GLU A 117 -10.28 -10.82 -2.00
C GLU A 117 -8.84 -11.31 -2.13
N LYS A 118 -8.50 -11.84 -3.31
CA LYS A 118 -7.13 -12.25 -3.63
C LYS A 118 -6.20 -11.08 -3.94
N VAL A 119 -6.75 -9.87 -4.04
CA VAL A 119 -6.01 -8.64 -4.40
C VAL A 119 -6.19 -7.55 -3.35
N LEU A 120 -5.21 -6.67 -3.24
CA LEU A 120 -5.21 -5.57 -2.29
C LEU A 120 -6.06 -4.39 -2.77
N HIS A 121 -6.79 -3.75 -1.85
CA HIS A 121 -7.63 -2.57 -2.11
C HIS A 121 -7.00 -1.24 -1.66
N CYS A 122 -5.73 -1.26 -1.25
CA CYS A 122 -4.95 -0.08 -0.89
C CYS A 122 -4.92 0.93 -2.06
N PRO A 123 -5.08 2.25 -1.81
CA PRO A 123 -5.01 3.24 -2.88
C PRO A 123 -3.65 3.30 -3.59
N ILE A 124 -2.54 2.96 -2.93
CA ILE A 124 -1.21 3.01 -3.53
C ILE A 124 -0.99 1.80 -4.45
N ASP A 125 -1.43 0.64 -3.98
CA ASP A 125 -1.03 -0.68 -4.50
C ASP A 125 -2.22 -1.54 -4.87
N ARG A 126 -3.26 -0.91 -5.41
CA ARG A 126 -4.49 -1.60 -5.80
C ARG A 126 -4.18 -2.68 -6.83
N GLY A 127 -4.68 -3.89 -6.60
CA GLY A 127 -4.57 -5.00 -7.54
C GLY A 127 -3.39 -5.94 -7.30
N LYS A 128 -2.48 -5.62 -6.36
CA LYS A 128 -1.41 -6.54 -5.96
C LYS A 128 -1.98 -7.83 -5.37
N LEU A 129 -1.32 -8.95 -5.67
CA LEU A 129 -1.70 -10.27 -5.15
C LEU A 129 -1.42 -10.36 -3.65
N LYS A 130 -2.35 -10.96 -2.91
CA LYS A 130 -2.17 -11.31 -1.50
C LYS A 130 -1.41 -12.63 -1.39
N THR A 131 -0.14 -12.58 -0.95
CA THR A 131 0.75 -13.75 -0.85
C THR A 131 0.89 -14.36 0.54
N GLY A 132 0.48 -13.65 1.60
CA GLY A 132 0.47 -14.11 3.00
C GLY A 132 -0.91 -14.08 3.65
N ARG A 133 -0.96 -14.38 4.95
CA ARG A 133 -2.14 -14.17 5.80
C ARG A 133 -2.07 -12.80 6.45
N TYR A 134 -3.21 -12.22 6.79
CA TYR A 134 -3.25 -10.96 7.52
C TYR A 134 -2.61 -11.12 8.91
N ASP A 135 -1.63 -10.27 9.23
CA ASP A 135 -1.00 -10.17 10.55
C ASP A 135 -1.10 -8.71 11.03
N PRO A 136 -2.10 -8.36 11.84
CA PRO A 136 -2.31 -6.97 12.26
C PRO A 136 -1.19 -6.39 13.15
N GLY A 137 -0.21 -7.20 13.58
CA GLY A 137 0.88 -6.77 14.44
C GLY A 137 1.87 -5.80 13.78
N PRO A 138 2.77 -5.20 14.58
CA PRO A 138 3.91 -4.45 14.06
C PRO A 138 4.89 -5.37 13.32
N LEU A 139 5.57 -4.82 12.30
CA LEU A 139 6.64 -5.53 11.60
C LEU A 139 7.75 -5.91 12.58
N SER A 140 8.26 -7.14 12.43
CA SER A 140 9.50 -7.58 13.05
C SER A 140 10.70 -6.80 12.52
N ASN A 141 11.82 -6.86 13.24
CA ASN A 141 13.05 -6.19 12.82
C ASN A 141 13.60 -6.77 11.51
N SER A 142 13.46 -8.08 11.27
CA SER A 142 13.85 -8.71 10.01
C SER A 142 13.01 -8.21 8.85
N GLU A 143 11.68 -8.14 8.99
CA GLU A 143 10.79 -7.64 7.92
C GLU A 143 11.09 -6.18 7.58
N LYS A 144 11.39 -5.34 8.58
CA LYS A 144 11.82 -3.95 8.34
C LYS A 144 13.10 -3.91 7.52
N VAL A 145 14.11 -4.69 7.90
CA VAL A 145 15.40 -4.73 7.20
C VAL A 145 15.23 -5.25 5.76
N GLU A 146 14.48 -6.33 5.58
CA GLU A 146 14.17 -6.89 4.25
C GLU A 146 13.46 -5.89 3.36
N PHE A 147 12.46 -5.17 3.89
CA PHE A 147 11.75 -4.14 3.14
C PHE A 147 12.69 -3.00 2.72
N ILE A 148 13.51 -2.48 3.65
CA ILE A 148 14.45 -1.39 3.35
C ILE A 148 15.48 -1.83 2.31
N ILE A 149 16.08 -3.01 2.46
CA ILE A 149 17.02 -3.55 1.48
C ILE A 149 16.35 -3.71 0.12
N GLY A 150 15.12 -4.21 0.09
CA GLY A 150 14.42 -4.44 -1.18
C GLY A 150 14.07 -3.13 -1.92
N VAL A 151 13.62 -2.11 -1.20
CA VAL A 151 13.41 -0.77 -1.76
C VAL A 151 14.73 -0.18 -2.28
N LEU A 152 15.83 -0.32 -1.52
CA LEU A 152 17.15 0.17 -1.94
C LEU A 152 17.63 -0.52 -3.22
N ILE A 153 17.48 -1.84 -3.33
CA ILE A 153 17.80 -2.57 -4.57
C ILE A 153 16.95 -2.04 -5.72
N LEU A 154 15.63 -1.90 -5.52
CA LEU A 154 14.72 -1.43 -6.56
C LEU A 154 15.12 -0.08 -7.15
N ILE A 155 15.49 0.88 -6.30
CA ILE A 155 15.81 2.26 -6.74
C ILE A 155 17.27 2.44 -7.15
N LEU A 156 18.22 1.75 -6.50
CA LEU A 156 19.66 1.95 -6.74
C LEU A 156 20.21 1.05 -7.84
N PHE A 157 19.62 -0.14 -8.08
CA PHE A 157 20.10 -1.09 -9.09
C PHE A 157 20.37 -0.48 -10.47
N PRO A 158 19.49 0.35 -11.07
CA PRO A 158 19.73 0.87 -12.41
C PRO A 158 20.81 1.98 -12.47
N LEU A 159 21.12 2.64 -11.34
CA LEU A 159 21.96 3.84 -11.34
C LEU A 159 23.43 3.57 -11.72
N PRO A 160 24.10 2.51 -11.21
CA PRO A 160 25.45 2.16 -11.66
C PRO A 160 25.55 1.98 -13.18
N PHE A 161 24.53 1.40 -13.83
CA PHE A 161 24.54 1.20 -15.27
C PHE A 161 24.46 2.51 -16.05
N LEU A 162 23.65 3.47 -15.60
CA LEU A 162 23.62 4.81 -16.18
C LEU A 162 24.96 5.53 -16.02
N LEU A 163 25.61 5.39 -14.86
CA LEU A 163 26.91 5.98 -14.59
C LEU A 163 28.02 5.37 -15.47
N ILE A 164 28.10 4.04 -15.54
CA ILE A 164 29.09 3.31 -16.35
C ILE A 164 28.91 3.64 -17.84
N ALA A 165 27.67 3.78 -18.31
CA ALA A 165 27.36 4.14 -19.69
C ALA A 165 27.53 5.63 -20.03
N GLY A 166 27.95 6.47 -19.07
CA GLY A 166 28.12 7.91 -19.26
C GLY A 166 26.82 8.69 -19.47
N GLN A 167 25.67 8.12 -19.08
CA GLN A 167 24.34 8.71 -19.27
C GLN A 167 24.00 9.70 -18.15
N ILE A 168 24.79 10.77 -18.05
CA ILE A 168 24.77 11.69 -16.89
C ILE A 168 23.44 12.44 -16.75
N ILE A 169 22.84 12.89 -17.87
CA ILE A 169 21.55 13.61 -17.85
C ILE A 169 20.45 12.71 -17.29
N GLN A 170 20.40 11.46 -17.73
CA GLN A 170 19.43 10.46 -17.30
C GLN A 170 19.69 10.02 -15.87
N LEU A 171 20.95 9.89 -15.45
CA LEU A 171 21.32 9.61 -14.06
C LEU A 171 20.81 10.73 -13.13
N ILE A 172 21.07 12.00 -13.47
CA ILE A 172 20.58 13.16 -12.70
C ILE A 172 19.05 13.16 -12.65
N SER A 173 18.40 12.91 -13.79
CA SER A 173 16.93 12.86 -13.88
C SER A 173 16.35 11.74 -13.00
N ALA A 174 16.98 10.56 -12.99
CA ALA A 174 16.58 9.44 -12.13
C ALA A 174 16.77 9.78 -10.64
N ILE A 175 17.89 10.40 -10.26
CA ILE A 175 18.13 10.83 -8.87
C ILE A 175 17.09 11.88 -8.44
N ILE A 176 16.78 12.86 -9.28
CA ILE A 176 15.72 13.85 -9.01
C ILE A 176 14.37 13.14 -8.85
N GLY A 177 14.04 12.21 -9.74
CA GLY A 177 12.81 11.41 -9.65
C GLY A 177 12.72 10.63 -8.33
N ILE A 178 13.81 9.99 -7.90
CA ILE A 178 13.88 9.28 -6.61
C ILE A 178 13.70 10.24 -5.44
N MET A 179 14.36 11.39 -5.44
CA MET A 179 14.22 12.39 -4.38
C MET A 179 12.79 12.94 -4.30
N LEU A 180 12.17 13.23 -5.45
CA LEU A 180 10.77 13.65 -5.51
C LEU A 180 9.83 12.54 -5.03
N TRP A 181 10.09 11.28 -5.41
CA TRP A 181 9.30 10.16 -4.94
C TRP A 181 9.36 10.00 -3.42
N LEU A 182 10.57 10.06 -2.84
CA LEU A 182 10.77 10.03 -1.39
C LEU A 182 10.10 11.23 -0.70
N LEU A 183 10.21 12.43 -1.27
CA LEU A 183 9.55 13.62 -0.74
C LEU A 183 8.03 13.44 -0.71
N PHE A 184 7.42 13.00 -1.82
CA PHE A 184 5.97 12.79 -1.93
C PHE A 184 5.49 11.69 -0.98
N LEU A 185 6.23 10.57 -0.90
CA LEU A 185 5.97 9.54 0.09
C LEU A 185 5.96 10.13 1.50
N GLN A 186 7.05 10.80 1.89
CA GLN A 186 7.28 11.22 3.27
C GLN A 186 6.43 12.41 3.73
N THR A 187 5.84 13.18 2.81
CA THR A 187 5.07 14.39 3.13
C THR A 187 3.59 14.30 2.78
N MET A 188 3.20 13.44 1.85
CA MET A 188 1.83 13.38 1.34
C MET A 188 1.16 12.02 1.53
N ILE A 189 1.93 10.94 1.66
CA ILE A 189 1.37 9.57 1.71
C ILE A 189 1.59 8.95 3.08
N CYS A 190 2.83 8.91 3.56
CA CYS A 190 3.23 8.30 4.82
C CYS A 190 2.66 9.02 6.05
N THR A 191 2.25 10.28 5.91
CA THR A 191 1.59 11.09 6.96
C THR A 191 0.14 10.71 7.19
N ASP A 192 -0.48 10.03 6.22
CA ASP A 192 -1.92 9.70 6.21
C ASP A 192 -2.15 8.17 6.13
N CYS A 193 -1.08 7.38 6.06
CA CYS A 193 -1.14 5.95 5.77
C CYS A 193 -1.50 5.11 7.00
N ILE A 194 -2.47 4.22 6.88
CA ILE A 194 -2.92 3.34 7.96
C ILE A 194 -2.06 2.07 8.14
N ASN A 195 -1.04 1.85 7.31
CA ASN A 195 -0.06 0.79 7.56
C ASN A 195 0.98 1.30 8.56
N PHE A 196 0.60 1.37 9.84
CA PHE A 196 1.44 1.91 10.90
C PHE A 196 2.67 1.06 11.21
N SER A 197 2.66 -0.21 10.80
CA SER A 197 3.79 -1.12 10.95
C SER A 197 4.94 -0.80 9.97
N CYS A 198 4.67 -0.04 8.89
CA CYS A 198 5.65 0.34 7.90
C CYS A 198 6.75 1.25 8.49
N PRO A 199 8.05 0.98 8.29
CA PRO A 199 9.13 1.81 8.81
C PRO A 199 9.18 3.22 8.19
N LEU A 200 8.46 3.46 7.10
CA LEU A 200 8.36 4.78 6.46
C LEU A 200 7.16 5.59 6.95
N ASN A 201 6.28 5.01 7.78
CA ASN A 201 5.08 5.67 8.27
C ASN A 201 5.42 6.89 9.16
N LYS A 202 4.67 7.97 9.00
CA LYS A 202 4.86 9.25 9.71
C LYS A 202 3.58 9.76 10.37
N VAL A 203 2.55 8.93 10.47
CA VAL A 203 1.34 9.29 11.21
C VAL A 203 1.70 9.50 12.68
N PRO A 204 1.30 10.64 13.29
CA PRO A 204 1.56 10.90 14.70
C PRO A 204 1.01 9.81 15.62
N ASP A 205 1.75 9.54 16.70
CA ASP A 205 1.43 8.47 17.66
C ASP A 205 0.03 8.62 18.26
N GLU A 206 -0.44 9.84 18.51
CA GLU A 206 -1.79 10.11 18.99
C GLU A 206 -2.87 9.61 18.01
N ILE A 207 -2.70 9.90 16.72
CA ILE A 207 -3.64 9.49 15.66
C ILE A 207 -3.57 7.97 15.47
N ARG A 208 -2.37 7.39 15.52
CA ARG A 208 -2.15 5.95 15.49
C ARG A 208 -2.84 5.25 16.67
N ASN A 209 -2.63 5.72 17.89
CA ASN A 209 -3.25 5.17 19.10
C ASN A 209 -4.76 5.24 19.04
N LYS A 210 -5.33 6.39 18.62
CA LYS A 210 -6.78 6.54 18.40
C LYS A 210 -7.32 5.52 17.39
N PHE A 211 -6.61 5.29 16.28
CA PHE A 211 -7.00 4.25 15.33
C PHE A 211 -6.92 2.85 15.95
N ILE A 212 -5.81 2.52 16.61
CA ILE A 212 -5.61 1.19 17.22
C ILE A 212 -6.69 0.92 18.28
N GLN A 213 -7.00 1.90 19.14
CA GLN A 213 -8.06 1.80 20.16
C GLN A 213 -9.44 1.47 19.56
N LYS A 214 -9.74 2.01 18.37
CA LYS A 214 -10.99 1.72 17.65
C LYS A 214 -11.03 0.35 16.99
N ASN A 215 -9.90 -0.36 16.88
CA ASN A 215 -9.80 -1.64 16.17
C ASN A 215 -9.24 -2.72 17.13
N PRO A 216 -10.11 -3.43 17.89
CA PRO A 216 -9.69 -4.35 18.95
C PRO A 216 -8.72 -5.45 18.50
N ILE A 217 -8.90 -6.00 17.30
CA ILE A 217 -8.01 -7.04 16.77
C ILE A 217 -6.59 -6.53 16.53
N ILE A 218 -6.44 -5.26 16.12
CA ILE A 218 -5.14 -4.63 15.90
C ILE A 218 -4.51 -4.29 17.25
N LYS A 219 -5.30 -3.70 18.15
CA LYS A 219 -4.89 -3.40 19.53
C LYS A 219 -4.28 -4.61 20.22
N LYS A 220 -5.02 -5.73 20.22
CA LYS A 220 -4.57 -6.97 20.85
C LYS A 220 -3.23 -7.45 20.26
N ALA A 221 -3.09 -7.47 18.94
CA ALA A 221 -1.86 -7.93 18.29
C ALA A 221 -0.65 -7.01 18.58
N TRP A 222 -0.87 -5.70 18.74
CA TRP A 222 0.18 -4.75 19.10
C TRP A 222 0.58 -4.89 20.56
N GLU A 223 -0.37 -5.02 21.48
CA GLU A 223 -0.13 -5.24 22.92
C GLU A 223 0.62 -6.56 23.17
N GLU A 224 0.29 -7.63 22.44
CA GLU A 224 1.01 -8.91 22.49
C GLU A 224 2.49 -8.80 22.07
N LYS A 225 2.84 -7.79 21.26
CA LYS A 225 4.22 -7.45 20.87
C LYS A 225 4.87 -6.41 21.79
N GLY A 226 4.22 -6.05 22.89
CA GLY A 226 4.73 -5.13 23.90
C GLY A 226 4.46 -3.66 23.63
N TYR A 227 3.62 -3.32 22.64
CA TYR A 227 3.22 -1.93 22.41
C TYR A 227 2.32 -1.44 23.54
N GLN A 228 2.62 -0.28 24.10
CA GLN A 228 1.79 0.39 25.10
C GLN A 228 0.97 1.47 24.41
N ILE A 229 -0.35 1.40 24.56
CA ILE A 229 -1.26 2.43 24.07
C ILE A 229 -1.46 3.43 25.19
N ASP A 230 -0.74 4.54 25.09
CA ASP A 230 -1.01 5.74 25.89
C ASP A 230 -2.30 6.44 25.45
#